data_AF-A0A2W2BZF3-F1
#
_entry.id   AF-A0A2W2BZF3-F1
#
_cell.length_a   1.000
_cell.length_b   1.000
_cell.length_c   1.000
_cell.angle_alpha   90.00
_cell.angle_beta   90.00
_cell.angle_gamma   90.00
#
_symmetry.space_group_name_H-M   'P 1'
#
loop_
_entity.id
_entity.type
_entity.pdbx_description
1 polymer ?
#
loop_
_entity_poly.entity_id
_entity_poly.type
_entity_poly.pdbx_seq_one_letter_code
_entity_poly.pdbx_strand_id
1 'polypeptide(L)'
;AHLAAHVVVRDRTCRFPTCHRPAILAEIDHRIPYERGGTTDPDNTWALHTGHHRAKTWHRFATATDLHGTTWWITPAGHRYPVEPEAIGPIRTRIPEPVPF
;
A
#
# COMPACT_ATOMS: atom_id res chain seq x y z
N ALA A 1 -0.94 9.81 18.13
CA ALA A 1 0.07 10.60 17.39
C ALA A 1 1.14 9.73 16.73
N HIS A 2 1.75 8.76 17.44
CA HIS A 2 2.86 7.96 16.89
C HIS A 2 2.51 7.03 15.73
N LEU A 3 1.32 6.40 15.74
CA LEU A 3 0.92 5.46 14.69
C LEU A 3 0.83 6.12 13.31
N ALA A 4 0.10 7.24 13.18
CA ALA A 4 -0.05 7.93 11.91
C ALA A 4 1.30 8.39 11.35
N ALA A 5 2.16 8.95 12.21
CA ALA A 5 3.51 9.34 11.81
C ALA A 5 4.34 8.14 11.32
N HIS A 6 4.27 7.00 12.01
CA HIS A 6 4.92 5.76 11.59
C HIS A 6 4.43 5.31 10.21
N VAL A 7 3.12 5.24 10.00
CA VAL A 7 2.53 4.82 8.72
C VAL A 7 2.92 5.75 7.58
N VAL A 8 2.91 7.07 7.80
CA VAL A 8 3.32 8.05 6.80
C VAL A 8 4.78 7.87 6.37
N VAL A 9 5.68 7.65 7.33
CA VAL A 9 7.11 7.44 7.05
C VAL A 9 7.33 6.11 6.32
N ARG A 10 6.64 5.05 6.73
CA ARG A 10 6.75 3.72 6.13
C ARG A 10 6.24 3.70 4.69
N ASP A 11 5.04 4.26 4.47
CA ASP A 11 4.33 4.08 3.21
C ASP A 11 4.72 5.11 2.14
N ARG A 12 5.23 6.28 2.53
CA ARG A 12 5.72 7.41 1.69
C ARG A 12 4.70 8.00 0.70
N THR A 13 3.99 7.16 -0.02
CA THR A 13 2.92 7.43 -0.98
C THR A 13 1.68 6.56 -0.67
N CYS A 14 0.57 6.90 -1.32
CA CYS A 14 -0.64 6.10 -1.28
C CYS A 14 -0.39 4.65 -1.74
N ARG A 15 -0.81 3.65 -0.95
CA ARG A 15 -0.57 2.22 -1.19
C ARG A 15 -1.46 1.55 -2.26
N PHE A 16 -2.13 2.36 -3.08
CA PHE A 16 -2.92 1.88 -4.23
C PHE A 16 -1.99 1.79 -5.45
N PRO A 17 -2.21 0.83 -6.39
CA PRO A 17 -1.36 0.68 -7.56
C PRO A 17 -1.19 1.99 -8.32
N THR A 18 0.05 2.28 -8.75
CA THR A 18 0.45 3.46 -9.54
C THR A 18 0.16 4.84 -8.92
N CYS A 19 -0.30 4.91 -7.67
CA CYS A 19 -0.61 6.18 -7.04
C CYS A 19 0.62 6.79 -6.36
N HIS A 20 1.05 7.97 -6.82
CA HIS A 20 2.19 8.69 -6.25
C HIS A 20 1.80 9.81 -5.26
N ARG A 21 0.52 9.90 -4.86
CA ARG A 21 0.09 10.94 -3.91
C ARG A 21 0.82 10.77 -2.57
N PRO A 22 1.45 11.82 -2.01
CA PRO A 22 2.20 11.72 -0.77
C PRO A 22 1.36 11.22 0.40
N ALA A 23 1.92 10.35 1.24
CA ALA A 23 1.25 9.78 2.41
C ALA A 23 0.85 10.84 3.45
N ILE A 24 1.58 11.96 3.53
CA ILE A 24 1.23 13.11 4.37
C ILE A 24 -0.11 13.77 4.00
N LEU A 25 -0.61 13.53 2.77
CA LEU A 25 -1.90 14.01 2.27
C LEU A 25 -2.94 12.87 2.18
N ALA A 26 -2.60 11.70 2.71
CA ALA A 26 -3.44 10.51 2.68
C ALA A 26 -4.16 10.29 4.02
N GLU A 27 -5.18 9.46 3.99
CA GLU A 27 -5.86 8.96 5.18
C GLU A 27 -5.13 7.71 5.68
N ILE A 28 -5.21 7.46 6.99
CA ILE A 28 -4.76 6.20 7.58
C ILE A 28 -5.92 5.23 7.55
N ASP A 29 -5.90 4.34 6.55
CA ASP A 29 -6.93 3.32 6.33
C ASP A 29 -6.56 2.01 7.03
N HIS A 30 -7.56 1.23 7.43
CA HIS A 30 -7.36 -0.12 7.94
C HIS A 30 -7.34 -1.14 6.81
N ARG A 31 -6.37 -2.04 6.75
CA ARG A 31 -6.33 -3.13 5.76
C ARG A 31 -7.52 -4.07 5.93
N ILE A 32 -7.70 -4.57 7.15
CA ILE A 32 -8.92 -5.25 7.63
C ILE A 32 -9.78 -4.18 8.31
N PRO A 33 -10.99 -3.90 7.82
CA PRO A 33 -11.83 -2.85 8.39
C PRO A 33 -12.07 -3.02 9.90
N TYR A 34 -12.07 -1.91 10.64
CA TYR A 34 -12.26 -1.92 12.09
C TYR A 34 -13.59 -2.57 12.49
N GLU A 35 -14.67 -2.31 11.75
CA GLU A 35 -15.98 -2.93 11.98
C GLU A 35 -16.01 -4.45 11.74
N ARG A 36 -14.96 -5.00 11.12
CA ARG A 36 -14.76 -6.45 10.93
C ARG A 36 -13.74 -7.03 11.92
N GLY A 37 -13.40 -6.29 12.97
CA GLY A 37 -12.44 -6.72 14.00
C GLY A 37 -10.99 -6.38 13.69
N GLY A 38 -10.72 -5.53 12.70
CA GLY A 38 -9.38 -5.03 12.43
C GLY A 38 -8.83 -4.19 13.58
N THR A 39 -7.58 -4.42 13.96
CA THR A 39 -6.88 -3.68 15.00
C THR A 39 -6.36 -2.33 14.48
N THR A 40 -6.22 -1.35 15.37
CA THR A 40 -5.59 -0.06 15.04
C THR A 40 -4.12 -0.10 15.43
N ASP A 41 -3.31 -0.78 14.61
CA ASP A 41 -1.88 -0.97 14.82
C ASP A 41 -1.11 -0.76 13.50
N PRO A 42 0.24 -0.75 13.53
CA PRO A 42 1.04 -0.55 12.32
C PRO A 42 0.78 -1.60 11.24
N ASP A 43 0.52 -2.85 11.59
CA ASP A 43 0.41 -3.95 10.63
C ASP A 43 -0.91 -3.90 9.87
N ASN A 44 -1.99 -3.49 10.55
CA ASN A 44 -3.31 -3.37 9.97
C ASN A 44 -3.64 -1.96 9.45
N THR A 45 -2.72 -1.00 9.46
CA THR A 45 -2.98 0.35 8.91
C THR A 45 -2.04 0.69 7.75
N TRP A 46 -2.47 1.59 6.87
CA TRP A 46 -1.68 2.08 5.74
C TRP A 46 -2.15 3.44 5.22
N ALA A 47 -1.33 4.09 4.40
CA ALA A 47 -1.67 5.34 3.73
C ALA A 47 -2.50 5.08 2.46
N LEU A 48 -3.74 5.57 2.45
CA LEU A 48 -4.57 5.63 1.25
C LEU A 48 -5.16 7.01 1.06
N HIS A 49 -5.04 7.57 -0.14
CA HIS A 49 -5.71 8.82 -0.43
C HIS A 49 -7.23 8.60 -0.44
N THR A 50 -8.02 9.62 -0.12
CA THR A 50 -9.49 9.55 0.06
C THR A 50 -10.25 8.81 -1.04
N GLY A 51 -9.95 9.06 -2.32
CA GLY A 51 -10.54 8.36 -3.46
C GLY A 51 -10.27 6.85 -3.47
N HIS A 52 -9.04 6.41 -3.21
CA HIS A 52 -8.71 4.98 -3.15
C HIS A 52 -9.17 4.30 -1.86
N HIS A 53 -9.18 5.01 -0.74
CA HIS A 53 -9.84 4.53 0.47
C HIS A 53 -11.33 4.26 0.19
N ARG A 54 -12.04 5.23 -0.43
CA ARG A 54 -13.44 5.03 -0.85
C ARG A 54 -13.60 3.88 -1.85
N ALA A 55 -12.67 3.69 -2.77
CA ALA A 55 -12.71 2.56 -3.71
C ALA A 55 -12.65 1.21 -3.00
N LYS A 56 -11.79 1.07 -1.99
CA LYS A 56 -11.73 -0.11 -1.14
C LYS A 56 -13.00 -0.30 -0.31
N THR A 57 -13.49 0.76 0.33
CA THR A 57 -14.64 0.69 1.23
C THR A 57 -15.96 0.45 0.49
N TRP A 58 -16.17 1.10 -0.66
CA TRP A 58 -17.48 1.15 -1.32
C TRP A 58 -17.54 0.45 -2.67
N HIS A 59 -16.39 0.24 -3.33
CA HIS A 59 -16.35 -0.23 -4.72
C HIS A 59 -15.72 -1.61 -4.87
N ARG A 60 -15.77 -2.46 -3.82
CA ARG A 60 -15.40 -3.88 -3.85
C ARG A 60 -13.96 -4.17 -4.30
N PHE A 61 -13.05 -3.20 -4.17
CA PHE A 61 -11.63 -3.50 -4.28
C PHE A 61 -11.20 -4.34 -3.09
N ALA A 62 -10.58 -5.48 -3.36
CA ALA A 62 -10.04 -6.38 -2.34
C ALA A 62 -8.52 -6.33 -2.33
N THR A 63 -7.93 -6.78 -1.23
CA THR A 63 -6.49 -6.71 -0.99
C THR A 63 -6.01 -8.00 -0.34
N ALA A 64 -4.87 -8.52 -0.79
CA ALA A 64 -4.20 -9.66 -0.16
C ALA A 64 -2.70 -9.40 -0.12
N THR A 65 -2.06 -9.55 1.04
CA THR A 65 -0.60 -9.40 1.16
C THR A 65 0.04 -10.78 1.23
N ASP A 66 1.08 -11.00 0.44
CA ASP A 66 1.81 -12.27 0.45
C ASP A 66 2.97 -12.28 1.46
N LEU A 67 3.70 -13.40 1.52
CA LEU A 67 4.82 -13.61 2.45
C LEU A 67 6.02 -12.70 2.19
N HIS A 68 6.10 -12.07 1.02
CA HIS A 68 7.16 -11.12 0.66
C HIS A 68 6.78 -9.67 0.98
N GLY A 69 5.56 -9.44 1.46
CA GLY A 69 5.05 -8.12 1.80
C GLY A 69 4.41 -7.39 0.61
N THR A 70 4.36 -8.01 -0.57
CA THR A 70 3.67 -7.45 -1.74
C THR A 70 2.17 -7.47 -1.48
N THR A 71 1.53 -6.31 -1.59
CA THR A 71 0.06 -6.23 -1.51
C THR A 71 -0.55 -6.30 -2.91
N TRP A 72 -1.33 -7.34 -3.15
CA TRP A 72 -2.12 -7.54 -4.34
C TRP A 72 -3.46 -6.84 -4.21
N TRP A 73 -3.67 -5.82 -5.04
CA TRP A 73 -4.98 -5.20 -5.24
C TRP A 73 -5.77 -5.96 -6.29
N ILE A 74 -7.01 -6.29 -5.96
CA ILE A 74 -7.92 -7.06 -6.80
C ILE A 74 -9.10 -6.15 -7.14
N THR A 75 -9.26 -5.85 -8.43
CA THR A 75 -10.38 -5.03 -8.91
C THR A 75 -11.69 -5.83 -8.81
N PRO A 76 -12.86 -5.17 -8.87
CA PRO A 76 -14.15 -5.86 -8.93
C PRO A 76 -14.28 -6.82 -10.12
N ALA A 77 -13.53 -6.59 -11.19
CA ALA A 77 -13.45 -7.45 -12.37
C ALA A 77 -12.46 -8.63 -12.21
N GLY A 78 -11.77 -8.73 -11.07
CA GLY A 78 -10.81 -9.80 -10.77
C GLY A 78 -9.37 -9.55 -11.25
N HIS A 79 -9.07 -8.40 -11.86
CA HIS A 79 -7.69 -8.06 -12.23
C HIS A 79 -6.83 -7.82 -11.01
N ARG A 80 -5.57 -8.28 -11.05
CA ARG A 80 -4.64 -8.25 -9.92
C ARG A 80 -3.46 -7.35 -10.22
N TYR A 81 -3.16 -6.44 -9.30
CA TYR A 81 -2.06 -5.49 -9.43
C TYR A 81 -1.17 -5.55 -8.17
N PRO A 82 0.13 -5.82 -8.31
CA PRO A 82 1.04 -5.85 -7.18
C PRO A 82 1.43 -4.44 -6.74
N VAL A 83 1.60 -4.26 -5.43
CA VAL A 83 2.21 -3.07 -4.82
C VAL A 83 3.26 -3.55 -3.84
N GLU A 84 4.52 -3.43 -4.24
CA GLU A 84 5.66 -3.79 -3.41
C GLU A 84 5.81 -2.84 -2.21
N PRO A 85 6.36 -3.28 -1.08
CA PRO A 85 6.77 -2.40 0.00
C PRO A 85 7.68 -1.28 -0.52
N GLU A 86 7.56 -0.08 0.07
CA GLU A 86 8.54 0.97 -0.19
C GLU A 86 9.92 0.52 0.26
N ALA A 87 10.94 0.80 -0.55
CA ALA A 87 12.31 0.46 -0.21
C ALA A 87 12.77 1.30 0.99
N ILE A 88 13.26 0.63 2.03
CA ILE A 88 13.88 1.28 3.19
C ILE A 88 15.38 1.42 2.90
N GLY A 89 15.83 2.65 2.65
CA GLY A 89 17.24 2.96 2.38
C GLY A 89 17.55 3.11 0.88
N PRO A 90 18.83 3.17 0.50
CA PRO A 90 19.23 3.36 -0.89
C PRO A 90 18.80 2.17 -1.74
N ILE A 91 17.97 2.42 -2.76
CA ILE A 91 17.67 1.45 -3.80
C ILE A 91 18.94 1.29 -4.63
N ARG A 92 19.75 0.28 -4.30
CA ARG A 92 20.81 -0.17 -5.18
C ARG A 92 20.14 -0.93 -6.31
N THR A 93 19.80 -0.24 -7.39
CA THR A 93 19.54 -0.95 -8.65
C THR A 93 20.80 -1.76 -8.94
N ARG A 94 20.67 -3.09 -9.02
CA ARG A 94 21.65 -3.86 -9.80
C ARG A 94 21.55 -3.25 -11.19
N ILE A 95 22.58 -2.52 -11.61
CA ILE A 95 22.76 -2.21 -13.03
C ILE A 95 22.75 -3.59 -13.70
N PRO A 96 21.78 -3.92 -14.57
CA PRO A 96 21.85 -5.18 -15.29
C PRO A 96 23.20 -5.21 -16.02
N GLU A 97 23.90 -6.34 -15.96
CA GLU A 97 25.12 -6.50 -16.76
C GLU A 97 24.80 -6.10 -18.20
N PRO A 98 25.68 -5.34 -18.86
CA PRO A 98 25.46 -4.98 -20.25
C PRO A 98 25.24 -6.27 -21.04
N VAL A 99 24.08 -6.38 -21.68
CA VAL A 99 23.80 -7.48 -22.59
C VAL A 99 24.81 -7.36 -23.73
N PRO A 100 25.69 -8.35 -23.97
CA PRO A 100 26.60 -8.26 -25.10
C PRO A 100 25.78 -8.25 -26.39
N PHE A 101 26.08 -7.29 -27.27
CA PHE A 101 25.55 -7.21 -28.63
C PHE A 101 26.02 -8.41 -29.46
#